data_AF-H2YYQ0-F1
#
_entry.id   AF-H2YYQ0-F1
#
_cell.length_a   1.000
_cell.length_b   1.000
_cell.length_c   1.000
_cell.angle_alpha   90.00
_cell.angle_beta   90.00
_cell.angle_gamma   90.00
#
_symmetry.space_group_name_H-M   'P 1'
#
loop_
_entity.id
_entity.type
_entity.pdbx_description
1 polymer ?
#
loop_
_entity_poly.entity_id
_entity_poly.type
_entity_poly.pdbx_seq_one_letter_code
_entity_poly.pdbx_strand_id
1 'polypeptide(L)'
;DAASVIQRAWRRHIDMQVFRYYRDLINFRGHGDPALMLKCINPNEAKLLDSAAGVHIRFRLAGEKFPPNIYYKIFTHRPVVDLCANSPKDYTKANSKIPVGKQIHNKDLPLNDTSSKDGWYIRHENNGWRLVSDRLIYSSMDPVTWETSKKTVDFHHVKLKRQADVDYKRRQRKVEWMKKMYKEGMLHARETDQDTSDLVDRAAKGLVSTVDAKGPDAVMEWEVDELLQWTTALNFDDYLEVWKESATSNTS
;
A
#
# COMPACT_ATOMS: atom_id res chain seq x y z
N ASP A 1 13.61 -4.83 -42.38
CA ASP A 1 15.05 -4.88 -42.04
C ASP A 1 15.38 -5.83 -40.90
N ALA A 2 16.16 -6.86 -41.20
CA ALA A 2 16.67 -7.82 -40.22
C ALA A 2 17.51 -7.15 -39.12
N ALA A 3 18.23 -6.08 -39.44
CA ALA A 3 19.03 -5.31 -38.48
C ALA A 3 18.19 -4.76 -37.31
N SER A 4 17.00 -4.22 -37.60
CA SER A 4 16.10 -3.67 -36.56
C SER A 4 15.57 -4.76 -35.62
N VAL A 5 15.34 -5.96 -36.14
CA VAL A 5 14.92 -7.12 -35.34
C VAL A 5 16.04 -7.55 -34.40
N ILE A 6 17.27 -7.67 -34.91
CA ILE A 6 18.46 -8.04 -34.12
C ILE A 6 18.74 -7.00 -33.04
N GLN A 7 18.70 -5.70 -33.37
CA GLN A 7 18.90 -4.63 -32.40
C GLN A 7 17.83 -4.63 -31.30
N ARG A 8 16.56 -4.85 -31.64
CA ARG A 8 15.48 -4.96 -30.66
C ARG A 8 15.67 -6.17 -29.74
N ALA A 9 16.05 -7.31 -30.29
CA ALA A 9 16.32 -8.52 -29.52
C ALA A 9 17.50 -8.32 -28.56
N TRP A 10 18.58 -7.67 -29.03
CA TRP A 10 19.74 -7.36 -28.20
C TRP A 10 19.41 -6.39 -27.06
N ARG A 11 18.72 -5.28 -27.35
CA ARG A 11 18.27 -4.33 -26.31
C ARG A 11 17.40 -5.02 -25.26
N ARG A 12 16.42 -5.83 -25.69
CA ARG A 12 15.59 -6.63 -24.78
C ARG A 12 16.42 -7.58 -23.92
N HIS A 13 17.44 -8.23 -24.50
CA HIS A 13 18.32 -9.12 -23.74
C HIS A 13 19.04 -8.35 -22.65
N ILE A 14 19.65 -7.20 -22.98
CA ILE A 14 20.34 -6.34 -22.02
C ILE A 14 19.38 -5.82 -20.95
N ASP A 15 18.21 -5.31 -21.33
CA ASP A 15 17.21 -4.80 -20.39
C ASP A 15 16.75 -5.90 -19.40
N MET A 16 16.56 -7.13 -19.88
CA MET A 16 16.25 -8.27 -19.01
C MET A 16 17.39 -8.60 -18.05
N GLN A 17 18.66 -8.52 -18.48
CA GLN A 17 19.81 -8.75 -17.60
C GLN A 17 19.90 -7.68 -16.51
N VAL A 18 19.77 -6.41 -16.90
CA VAL A 18 19.76 -5.27 -15.98
C VAL A 18 18.63 -5.41 -14.97
N PHE A 19 17.41 -5.74 -15.42
CA PHE A 19 16.28 -5.97 -14.52
C PHE A 19 16.53 -7.13 -13.55
N ARG A 20 17.05 -8.27 -14.03
CA ARG A 20 17.38 -9.43 -13.18
C ARG A 20 18.38 -9.04 -12.10
N TYR A 21 19.43 -8.30 -12.46
CA TYR A 21 20.39 -7.78 -11.50
C TYR A 21 19.72 -6.93 -10.41
N TYR A 22 18.90 -5.93 -10.78
CA TYR A 22 18.20 -5.09 -9.80
C TYR A 22 17.21 -5.88 -8.94
N ARG A 23 16.46 -6.81 -9.54
CA ARG A 23 15.52 -7.68 -8.83
C ARG A 23 16.25 -8.52 -7.79
N ASP A 24 17.33 -9.16 -8.18
CA ASP A 24 18.08 -10.07 -7.31
C ASP A 24 18.82 -9.29 -6.22
N LEU A 25 19.28 -8.06 -6.51
CA LEU A 25 19.90 -7.15 -5.55
C LEU A 25 18.97 -6.77 -4.38
N ILE A 26 17.68 -6.55 -4.65
CA ILE A 26 16.72 -6.13 -3.61
C ILE A 26 15.94 -7.30 -2.99
N ASN A 27 16.11 -8.53 -3.49
CA ASN A 27 15.35 -9.70 -3.05
C ASN A 27 15.95 -10.29 -1.76
N PHE A 28 15.77 -9.57 -0.65
CA PHE A 28 16.30 -9.95 0.66
C PHE A 28 15.41 -10.95 1.40
N ARG A 29 14.11 -11.06 1.08
CA ARG A 29 13.14 -11.98 1.72
C ARG A 29 13.23 -12.03 3.26
N GLY A 30 13.30 -10.88 3.92
CA GLY A 30 13.38 -10.82 5.39
C GLY A 30 14.79 -11.06 5.94
N HIS A 31 15.83 -11.04 5.11
CA HIS A 31 17.22 -11.12 5.55
C HIS A 31 17.88 -9.74 5.63
N GLY A 32 18.91 -9.63 6.48
CA GLY A 32 19.70 -8.41 6.66
C GLY A 32 19.21 -7.54 7.81
N ASP A 33 20.16 -6.97 8.55
CA ASP A 33 19.88 -6.04 9.65
C ASP A 33 19.51 -4.66 9.08
N PRO A 34 18.28 -4.16 9.35
CA PRO A 34 17.84 -2.84 8.88
C PRO A 34 18.79 -1.71 9.32
N ALA A 35 19.38 -1.79 10.52
CA ALA A 35 20.27 -0.75 11.01
C ALA A 35 21.56 -0.66 10.19
N LEU A 36 22.16 -1.81 9.87
CA LEU A 36 23.36 -1.88 9.03
C LEU A 36 23.07 -1.48 7.59
N MET A 37 21.97 -1.94 7.02
CA MET A 37 21.57 -1.56 5.66
C MET A 37 21.34 -0.05 5.55
N LEU A 38 20.62 0.54 6.51
CA LEU A 38 20.39 1.98 6.51
C LEU A 38 21.67 2.76 6.77
N LYS A 39 22.63 2.24 7.55
CA LYS A 39 23.93 2.89 7.76
C LYS A 39 24.70 3.07 6.45
N CYS A 40 24.55 2.13 5.51
CA CYS A 40 25.15 2.23 4.18
C CYS A 40 24.42 3.20 3.25
N ILE A 41 23.11 3.40 3.43
CA ILE A 41 22.29 4.25 2.55
C ILE A 41 22.18 5.69 3.09
N ASN A 42 21.78 5.82 4.34
CA ASN A 42 21.60 7.07 5.05
C ASN A 42 22.06 6.93 6.52
N PRO A 43 23.34 7.24 6.83
CA PRO A 43 23.88 7.07 8.18
C PRO A 43 23.24 8.00 9.21
N ASN A 44 22.62 9.11 8.80
CA ASN A 44 21.94 10.00 9.73
C ASN A 44 20.62 9.41 10.20
N GLU A 45 19.88 8.77 9.30
CA GLU A 45 18.63 8.10 9.66
C GLU A 45 18.87 6.81 10.44
N ALA A 46 19.95 6.08 10.13
CA ALA A 46 20.36 4.90 10.88
C ALA A 46 20.56 5.19 12.39
N LYS A 47 21.04 6.40 12.74
CA LYS A 47 21.19 6.83 14.15
C LYS A 47 19.86 7.02 14.88
N LEU A 48 18.78 7.26 14.14
CA LEU A 48 17.43 7.48 14.69
C LEU A 48 16.65 6.17 14.84
N LEU A 49 17.20 5.05 14.33
CA LEU A 49 16.54 3.76 14.44
C LEU A 49 16.63 3.25 15.89
N ASP A 50 15.46 2.99 16.46
CA ASP A 50 15.32 2.39 17.76
C ASP A 50 15.07 0.88 17.63
N SER A 51 15.91 0.07 18.28
CA SER A 51 15.72 -1.38 18.40
C SER A 51 14.40 -1.74 19.07
N ALA A 52 13.87 -0.85 19.93
CA ALA A 52 12.60 -1.06 20.60
C ALA A 52 11.39 -0.86 19.67
N ALA A 53 11.55 -0.32 18.46
CA ALA A 53 10.46 -0.03 17.52
C ALA A 53 10.11 -1.18 16.56
N GLY A 54 10.96 -2.22 16.48
CA GLY A 54 10.76 -3.35 15.56
C GLY A 54 10.74 -2.88 14.12
N VAL A 55 11.87 -2.34 13.66
CA VAL A 55 11.98 -1.67 12.38
C VAL A 55 12.28 -2.69 11.29
N HIS A 56 11.69 -2.53 10.11
CA HIS A 56 12.21 -3.13 8.88
C HIS A 56 12.22 -2.10 7.76
N ILE A 57 13.07 -2.35 6.77
CA ILE A 57 13.22 -1.52 5.58
C ILE A 57 12.72 -2.31 4.40
N ARG A 58 11.89 -1.67 3.58
CA ARG A 58 11.43 -2.24 2.33
C ARG A 58 12.02 -1.49 1.16
N PHE A 59 12.47 -2.25 0.16
CA PHE A 59 12.96 -1.73 -1.10
C PHE A 59 11.93 -1.90 -2.21
N ARG A 60 12.01 -1.04 -3.23
CA ARG A 60 11.26 -1.20 -4.48
C ARG A 60 12.04 -0.62 -5.66
N LEU A 61 11.75 -1.14 -6.85
CA LEU A 61 12.16 -0.54 -8.11
C LEU A 61 11.08 0.45 -8.56
N ALA A 62 11.48 1.66 -8.92
CA ALA A 62 10.61 2.65 -9.54
C ALA A 62 11.43 3.63 -10.39
N GLY A 63 10.77 4.57 -11.06
CA GLY A 63 11.42 5.58 -11.91
C GLY A 63 10.71 5.71 -13.25
N GLU A 64 10.83 6.89 -13.87
CA GLU A 64 10.19 7.20 -15.15
C GLU A 64 10.90 6.58 -16.36
N LYS A 65 12.19 6.26 -16.21
CA LYS A 65 13.05 5.75 -17.27
C LYS A 65 13.74 4.47 -16.83
N PHE A 66 14.06 3.62 -17.80
CA PHE A 66 14.88 2.44 -17.59
C PHE A 66 16.38 2.82 -17.77
N PRO A 67 17.32 2.28 -16.96
CA PRO A 67 17.16 1.34 -15.84
C PRO A 67 16.39 1.91 -14.62
N PRO A 68 15.73 1.07 -13.82
CA PRO A 68 14.96 1.54 -12.67
C PRO A 68 15.86 2.03 -11.53
N ASN A 69 15.35 2.97 -10.76
CA ASN A 69 15.92 3.43 -9.51
C ASN A 69 15.44 2.57 -8.33
N ILE A 70 16.28 2.45 -7.31
CA ILE A 70 15.94 1.76 -6.06
C ILE A 70 15.43 2.78 -5.06
N TYR A 71 14.29 2.49 -4.45
CA TYR A 71 13.70 3.28 -3.38
C TYR A 71 13.59 2.45 -2.11
N TYR A 72 13.64 3.10 -0.96
CA TYR A 72 13.43 2.48 0.34
C TYR A 72 12.31 3.19 1.12
N LYS A 73 11.68 2.46 2.04
CA LYS A 73 10.73 2.98 3.03
C LYS A 73 10.90 2.22 4.34
N ILE A 74 10.82 2.95 5.45
CA ILE A 74 10.97 2.41 6.80
C ILE A 74 9.59 2.14 7.39
N PHE A 75 9.46 0.97 8.00
CA PHE A 75 8.25 0.48 8.64
C PHE A 75 8.56 0.08 10.08
N THR A 76 7.59 0.28 10.96
CA THR A 76 7.66 -0.10 12.37
C THR A 76 6.56 -1.12 12.67
N HIS A 77 6.89 -2.18 13.40
CA HIS A 77 5.93 -3.22 13.78
C HIS A 77 5.40 -3.07 15.19
N ARG A 78 6.22 -2.53 16.09
CA ARG A 78 5.82 -2.37 17.49
C ARG A 78 4.93 -1.13 17.60
N PRO A 79 3.91 -1.15 18.47
CA PRO A 79 2.85 -0.15 18.47
C PRO A 79 3.39 1.21 18.88
N VAL A 80 3.63 2.08 17.89
CA VAL A 80 3.85 3.51 18.10
C VAL A 80 2.48 4.18 18.13
N VAL A 81 2.11 4.72 19.29
CA VAL A 81 0.81 5.37 19.47
C VAL A 81 0.96 6.88 19.25
N ASP A 82 0.25 7.38 18.25
CA ASP A 82 0.02 8.81 18.07
C ASP A 82 -1.11 9.26 19.01
N LEU A 83 -0.74 9.88 20.14
CA LEU A 83 -1.68 10.33 21.15
C LEU A 83 -2.66 11.38 20.59
N CYS A 84 -2.16 12.29 19.75
CA CYS A 84 -2.96 13.36 19.18
C CYS A 84 -3.95 12.85 18.13
N ALA A 85 -3.63 11.76 17.43
CA ALA A 85 -4.57 11.15 16.50
C ALA A 85 -5.78 10.47 17.16
N ASN A 86 -5.64 9.98 18.40
CA ASN A 86 -6.74 9.34 19.12
C ASN A 86 -7.74 10.36 19.68
N SER A 87 -7.29 11.57 19.99
CA SER A 87 -8.18 12.67 20.37
C SER A 87 -7.75 13.96 19.68
N PRO A 88 -8.20 14.17 18.44
CA PRO A 88 -7.69 15.23 17.60
C PRO A 88 -8.26 16.61 17.96
N LYS A 89 -9.01 16.75 19.05
CA LYS A 89 -9.69 18.01 19.40
C LYS A 89 -8.66 19.09 19.78
N ASP A 90 -8.98 20.34 19.44
CA ASP A 90 -8.23 21.49 19.94
C ASP A 90 -8.61 21.79 21.39
N TYR A 91 -7.78 21.33 22.32
CA TYR A 91 -7.96 21.51 23.76
C TYR A 91 -7.65 22.91 24.29
N THR A 92 -7.14 23.81 23.45
CA THR A 92 -6.93 25.21 23.85
C THR A 92 -8.27 25.95 23.96
N LYS A 93 -9.28 25.54 23.18
CA LYS A 93 -10.62 26.12 23.18
C LYS A 93 -11.46 25.58 24.34
N ALA A 94 -12.09 26.47 25.11
CA ALA A 94 -12.94 26.09 26.26
C ALA A 94 -14.10 25.16 25.88
N ASN A 95 -14.67 25.36 24.69
CA ASN A 95 -15.77 24.56 24.15
C ASN A 95 -15.39 23.09 23.92
N SER A 96 -14.11 22.78 23.70
CA SER A 96 -13.62 21.41 23.49
C SER A 96 -13.49 20.62 24.80
N LYS A 97 -13.50 21.30 25.95
CA LYS A 97 -13.35 20.72 27.29
C LYS A 97 -14.69 20.30 27.92
N ILE A 98 -15.80 20.50 27.22
CA ILE A 98 -17.13 20.16 27.75
C ILE A 98 -17.18 18.64 27.99
N PRO A 99 -17.38 18.19 29.25
CA PRO A 99 -17.43 16.76 29.56
C PRO A 99 -18.60 16.11 28.83
N VAL A 100 -18.32 15.00 28.15
CA VAL A 100 -19.34 14.24 27.40
C VAL A 100 -20.52 13.83 28.30
N GLY A 101 -20.27 13.55 29.59
CA GLY A 101 -21.32 13.25 30.57
C GLY A 101 -22.30 14.42 30.80
N LYS A 102 -21.82 15.68 30.77
CA LYS A 102 -22.72 16.85 30.85
C LYS A 102 -23.58 17.00 29.58
N GLN A 103 -23.12 16.51 28.43
CA GLN A 103 -23.88 16.55 27.17
C GLN A 103 -24.88 15.39 27.05
N ILE A 104 -24.53 14.19 27.56
CA ILE A 104 -25.40 13.01 27.49
C ILE A 104 -26.53 13.08 28.53
N HIS A 105 -26.26 13.59 29.73
CA HIS A 105 -27.21 13.51 30.85
C HIS A 105 -28.05 14.77 31.07
N ASN A 106 -27.65 15.93 30.54
CA ASN A 106 -28.48 17.14 30.58
C ASN A 106 -29.05 17.42 29.19
N LYS A 107 -30.35 17.17 29.03
CA LYS A 107 -31.09 17.39 27.77
C LYS A 107 -31.25 18.87 27.39
N ASP A 108 -31.02 19.78 28.34
CA ASP A 108 -31.25 21.22 28.16
C ASP A 108 -30.01 22.01 27.75
N LEU A 109 -28.84 21.37 27.68
CA LEU A 109 -27.65 22.00 27.13
C LEU A 109 -27.70 21.88 25.61
N PRO A 110 -27.58 22.98 24.85
CA PRO A 110 -27.43 22.89 23.41
C PRO A 110 -26.21 22.00 23.15
N LEU A 111 -26.42 20.86 22.50
CA LEU A 111 -25.35 20.12 21.84
C LEU A 111 -24.67 21.16 20.97
N ASN A 112 -23.45 21.56 21.33
CA ASN A 112 -22.68 22.50 20.55
C ASN A 112 -22.54 21.86 19.17
N ASP A 113 -23.35 22.32 18.22
CA ASP A 113 -23.33 21.94 16.81
C ASP A 113 -22.14 22.62 16.09
N THR A 114 -21.05 22.82 16.84
CA THR A 114 -19.76 23.15 16.27
C THR A 114 -19.12 21.83 15.82
N SER A 115 -19.79 21.19 14.86
CA SER A 115 -19.28 20.10 14.02
C SER A 115 -18.06 20.50 13.18
N SER A 116 -17.63 21.76 13.30
CA SER A 116 -16.40 22.25 12.72
C SER A 116 -15.22 21.50 13.34
N LYS A 117 -14.65 20.58 12.57
CA LYS A 117 -13.35 19.94 12.83
C LYS A 117 -12.18 20.93 12.67
N ASP A 118 -12.46 22.22 12.67
CA ASP A 118 -11.49 23.28 12.53
C ASP A 118 -10.53 23.32 13.74
N GLY A 119 -9.23 23.32 13.43
CA GLY A 119 -8.16 23.18 14.41
C GLY A 119 -7.95 21.77 14.94
N TRP A 120 -8.64 20.74 14.41
CA TRP A 120 -8.33 19.38 14.80
C TRP A 120 -6.91 18.99 14.39
N TYR A 121 -6.26 18.15 15.20
CA TYR A 121 -4.98 17.53 14.85
C TYR A 121 -5.14 16.74 13.55
N ILE A 122 -4.27 17.04 12.58
CA ILE A 122 -4.16 16.33 11.31
C ILE A 122 -2.79 15.67 11.28
N ARG A 123 -2.78 14.35 11.11
CA ARG A 123 -1.56 13.58 10.99
C ARG A 123 -0.92 13.78 9.61
N HIS A 124 0.30 14.30 9.60
CA HIS A 124 1.16 14.35 8.42
C HIS A 124 2.32 13.37 8.60
N GLU A 125 2.26 12.22 7.94
CA GLU A 125 3.30 11.18 8.09
C GLU A 125 4.60 11.53 7.37
N ASN A 126 4.51 12.22 6.23
CA ASN A 126 5.62 12.48 5.31
C ASN A 126 6.48 11.23 5.00
N ASN A 127 5.91 10.03 5.17
CA ASN A 127 6.60 8.75 5.03
C ASN A 127 6.48 8.23 3.58
N GLY A 128 6.99 9.04 2.65
CA GLY A 128 7.12 8.67 1.25
C GLY A 128 8.21 7.61 1.02
N TRP A 129 8.26 7.10 -0.20
CA TRP A 129 9.37 6.27 -0.66
C TRP A 129 10.55 7.15 -1.00
N ARG A 130 11.76 6.77 -0.59
CA ARG A 130 12.96 7.63 -0.71
C ARG A 130 13.97 6.99 -1.64
N LEU A 131 14.58 7.79 -2.51
CA LEU A 131 15.59 7.31 -3.44
C LEU A 131 16.83 6.81 -2.69
N VAL A 132 17.36 5.66 -3.07
CA VAL A 132 18.69 5.20 -2.64
C VAL A 132 19.72 5.93 -3.52
N SER A 133 20.34 6.99 -3.01
CA SER A 133 21.39 7.73 -3.71
C SER A 133 22.52 8.14 -2.76
N ASP A 134 23.75 8.18 -3.28
CA ASP A 134 24.91 8.69 -2.53
C ASP A 134 24.79 10.18 -2.19
N ARG A 135 23.94 10.91 -2.92
CA ARG A 135 23.74 12.35 -2.74
C ARG A 135 22.35 12.63 -2.18
N LEU A 136 22.26 12.63 -0.86
CA LEU A 136 21.03 12.88 -0.07
C LEU A 136 20.23 14.11 -0.53
N ILE A 137 20.89 15.17 -1.00
CA ILE A 137 20.23 16.41 -1.48
C ILE A 137 19.37 16.14 -2.73
N TYR A 138 19.79 15.25 -3.62
CA TYR A 138 19.02 14.91 -4.82
C TYR A 138 17.85 13.96 -4.51
N SER A 139 17.90 13.26 -3.37
CA SER A 139 16.80 12.36 -2.99
C SER A 139 15.51 13.12 -2.65
N SER A 140 15.58 14.35 -2.15
CA SER A 140 14.37 15.13 -1.80
C SER A 140 13.72 15.81 -2.99
N MET A 141 14.48 16.00 -4.09
CA MET A 141 13.99 16.60 -5.33
C MET A 141 13.46 15.56 -6.34
N ASP A 142 13.58 14.28 -6.01
CA ASP A 142 13.09 13.20 -6.86
C ASP A 142 11.54 13.20 -6.95
N PRO A 143 10.95 13.14 -8.15
CA PRO A 143 9.49 13.21 -8.35
C PRO A 143 8.73 12.15 -7.56
N VAL A 144 9.22 10.91 -7.56
CA VAL A 144 8.57 9.78 -6.87
C VAL A 144 8.59 9.99 -5.35
N THR A 145 9.69 10.50 -4.81
CA THR A 145 9.83 10.81 -3.38
C THR A 145 8.88 11.94 -2.96
N TRP A 146 8.79 12.98 -3.78
CA TRP A 146 7.90 14.11 -3.56
C TRP A 146 6.43 13.72 -3.63
N GLU A 147 6.02 13.01 -4.68
CA GLU A 147 4.62 12.60 -4.87
C GLU A 147 4.15 11.66 -3.78
N THR A 148 4.99 10.71 -3.36
CA THR A 148 4.59 9.73 -2.35
C THR A 148 4.60 10.28 -0.93
N SER A 149 5.43 11.29 -0.62
CA SER A 149 5.43 11.94 0.70
C SER A 149 4.24 12.87 0.91
N LYS A 150 3.70 13.45 -0.17
CA LYS A 150 2.51 14.32 -0.16
C LYS A 150 1.18 13.60 0.04
N LYS A 151 1.16 12.27 -0.13
CA LYS A 151 -0.09 11.51 0.01
C LYS A 151 -0.57 11.58 1.45
N THR A 152 -1.71 12.23 1.65
CA THR A 152 -2.43 12.20 2.92
C THR A 152 -3.18 10.88 3.04
N VAL A 153 -3.08 10.26 4.21
CA VAL A 153 -3.84 9.06 4.54
C VAL A 153 -4.89 9.49 5.55
N ASP A 154 -6.16 9.29 5.23
CA ASP A 154 -7.23 9.51 6.20
C ASP A 154 -7.03 8.56 7.39
N PHE A 155 -6.95 9.15 8.58
CA PHE A 155 -6.72 8.45 9.83
C PHE A 155 -7.82 8.81 10.81
N HIS A 156 -8.84 7.95 10.88
CA HIS A 156 -9.95 8.17 11.77
C HIS A 156 -9.53 7.95 13.24
N HIS A 157 -9.89 8.88 14.14
CA HIS A 157 -9.54 8.78 15.57
C HIS A 157 -10.09 7.50 16.24
N VAL A 158 -11.32 7.10 15.91
CA VAL A 158 -11.92 5.83 16.35
C VAL A 158 -11.25 4.61 15.71
N LYS A 159 -10.72 3.71 16.54
CA LYS A 159 -10.05 2.46 16.14
C LYS A 159 -10.94 1.52 15.31
N LEU A 160 -12.20 1.31 15.72
CA LEU A 160 -13.13 0.43 15.02
C LEU A 160 -13.39 0.88 13.58
N LYS A 161 -13.52 2.20 13.38
CA LYS A 161 -13.66 2.77 12.03
C LYS A 161 -12.40 2.55 11.19
N ARG A 162 -11.21 2.76 11.77
CA ARG A 162 -9.95 2.45 11.07
C ARG A 162 -9.84 1.00 10.64
N GLN A 163 -10.28 0.07 11.49
CA GLN A 163 -10.28 -1.36 11.15
C GLN A 163 -11.22 -1.62 9.96
N ALA A 164 -12.45 -1.10 10.02
CA ALA A 164 -13.40 -1.18 8.91
C ALA A 164 -12.87 -0.53 7.63
N ASP A 165 -12.19 0.62 7.71
CA ASP A 165 -11.59 1.32 6.56
C ASP A 165 -10.47 0.50 5.92
N VAL A 166 -9.67 -0.20 6.74
CA VAL A 166 -8.60 -1.09 6.25
C VAL A 166 -9.20 -2.28 5.52
N ASP A 167 -10.22 -2.92 6.10
CA ASP A 167 -10.91 -4.07 5.52
C ASP A 167 -11.62 -3.67 4.21
N TYR A 168 -12.29 -2.52 4.21
CA TYR A 168 -12.91 -1.94 3.02
C TYR A 168 -11.88 -1.69 1.89
N LYS A 169 -10.73 -1.09 2.20
CA LYS A 169 -9.65 -0.88 1.22
C LYS A 169 -9.04 -2.20 0.73
N ARG A 170 -8.94 -3.22 1.59
CA ARG A 170 -8.47 -4.55 1.19
C ARG A 170 -9.43 -5.16 0.18
N ARG A 171 -10.74 -5.13 0.46
CA ARG A 171 -11.80 -5.60 -0.43
C ARG A 171 -11.76 -4.90 -1.79
N GLN A 172 -11.68 -3.56 -1.81
CA GLN A 172 -11.59 -2.80 -3.07
C GLN A 172 -10.41 -3.23 -3.93
N ARG A 173 -9.22 -3.38 -3.33
CA ARG A 173 -8.03 -3.85 -4.07
C ARG A 173 -8.21 -5.27 -4.62
N LYS A 174 -8.91 -6.15 -3.89
CA LYS A 174 -9.20 -7.51 -4.35
C LYS A 174 -10.10 -7.51 -5.57
N VAL A 175 -11.16 -6.69 -5.56
CA VAL A 175 -12.07 -6.50 -6.71
C VAL A 175 -11.32 -5.91 -7.91
N GLU A 176 -10.53 -4.86 -7.68
CA GLU A 176 -9.73 -4.22 -8.74
C GLU A 176 -8.70 -5.17 -9.34
N TRP A 177 -8.07 -6.00 -8.50
CA TRP A 177 -7.12 -7.02 -8.93
C TRP A 177 -7.79 -8.08 -9.81
N MET A 178 -8.92 -8.64 -9.39
CA MET A 178 -9.69 -9.60 -10.20
C MET A 178 -10.12 -8.98 -11.54
N LYS A 179 -10.64 -7.74 -11.51
CA LYS A 179 -10.99 -7.00 -12.72
C LYS A 179 -9.81 -6.84 -13.66
N LYS A 180 -8.63 -6.55 -13.13
CA LYS A 180 -7.40 -6.45 -13.92
C LYS A 180 -7.00 -7.80 -14.51
N MET A 181 -7.01 -8.87 -13.72
CA MET A 181 -6.71 -10.23 -14.17
C MET A 181 -7.61 -10.64 -15.33
N TYR A 182 -8.91 -10.34 -15.25
CA TYR A 182 -9.86 -10.59 -16.33
C TYR A 182 -9.56 -9.77 -17.59
N LYS A 183 -9.35 -8.44 -17.46
CA LYS A 183 -9.08 -7.57 -18.61
C LYS A 183 -7.78 -7.89 -19.33
N GLU A 184 -6.78 -8.39 -18.60
CA GLU A 184 -5.49 -8.82 -19.15
C GLU A 184 -5.50 -10.29 -19.62
N GLY A 185 -6.65 -10.98 -19.52
CA GLY A 185 -6.81 -12.37 -19.98
C GLY A 185 -6.03 -13.40 -19.16
N MET A 186 -5.67 -13.06 -17.92
CA MET A 186 -4.91 -13.92 -17.00
C MET A 186 -5.81 -14.72 -16.05
N LEU A 187 -7.13 -14.56 -16.18
CA LEU A 187 -8.13 -15.26 -15.39
C LEU A 187 -8.50 -16.57 -16.10
N HIS A 188 -8.17 -17.72 -15.52
CA HIS A 188 -8.38 -19.03 -16.14
C HIS A 188 -8.93 -20.04 -15.14
N ALA A 189 -9.97 -20.80 -15.53
CA ALA A 189 -10.51 -21.85 -14.68
C ALA A 189 -9.41 -22.83 -14.23
N ARG A 190 -9.46 -23.28 -12.97
CA ARG A 190 -8.48 -24.24 -12.43
C ARG A 190 -8.59 -25.61 -13.10
N GLU A 191 -9.79 -25.98 -13.53
CA GLU A 191 -10.09 -27.26 -14.17
C GLU A 191 -10.20 -27.09 -15.69
N THR A 192 -9.83 -28.14 -16.43
CA THR A 192 -9.78 -28.15 -17.90
C THR A 192 -11.14 -28.44 -18.56
N ASP A 193 -12.22 -28.55 -17.79
CA ASP A 193 -13.53 -28.86 -18.36
C ASP A 193 -14.11 -27.62 -19.06
N GLN A 194 -14.48 -27.77 -20.33
CA GLN A 194 -14.88 -26.65 -21.19
C GLN A 194 -16.14 -25.95 -20.65
N ASP A 195 -17.08 -26.73 -20.12
CA ASP A 195 -18.32 -26.20 -19.57
C ASP A 195 -18.07 -25.37 -18.30
N THR A 196 -17.14 -25.80 -17.45
CA THR A 196 -16.74 -25.05 -16.24
C THR A 196 -16.01 -23.76 -16.61
N SER A 197 -15.16 -23.79 -17.64
CA SER A 197 -14.46 -22.60 -18.14
C SER A 197 -15.44 -21.56 -18.68
N ASP A 198 -16.45 -21.98 -19.44
CA ASP A 198 -17.47 -21.10 -20.00
C ASP A 198 -18.36 -20.47 -18.91
N LEU A 199 -18.71 -21.24 -17.87
CA LEU A 199 -19.46 -20.75 -16.70
C LEU A 199 -18.66 -19.69 -15.94
N VAL A 200 -17.39 -19.98 -15.70
CA VAL A 200 -16.45 -19.09 -15.01
C VAL A 200 -16.24 -17.78 -15.79
N ASP A 201 -16.08 -17.85 -17.12
CA ASP A 201 -15.94 -16.66 -17.96
C ASP A 201 -17.20 -15.80 -17.93
N ARG A 202 -18.39 -16.40 -18.01
CA ARG A 202 -19.67 -15.68 -17.90
C ARG A 202 -19.82 -15.00 -16.54
N ALA A 203 -19.47 -15.69 -15.46
CA ALA A 203 -19.51 -15.14 -14.10
C ALA A 203 -18.53 -13.96 -13.94
N ALA A 204 -17.29 -14.12 -14.40
CA ALA A 204 -16.28 -13.07 -14.38
C ALA A 204 -16.70 -11.85 -15.22
N LYS A 205 -17.25 -12.06 -16.41
CA LYS A 205 -17.77 -11.00 -17.28
C LYS A 205 -18.93 -10.24 -16.62
N GLY A 206 -19.84 -10.97 -15.98
CA GLY A 206 -20.96 -10.39 -15.22
C GLY A 206 -20.45 -9.49 -14.08
N LEU A 207 -19.52 -10.02 -13.27
CA LEU A 207 -18.91 -9.32 -12.16
C LEU A 207 -18.12 -8.07 -12.60
N VAL A 208 -17.33 -8.16 -13.67
CA VAL A 208 -16.58 -7.01 -14.19
C VAL A 208 -17.52 -5.93 -14.73
N SER A 209 -18.62 -6.34 -15.38
CA SER A 209 -19.63 -5.40 -15.88
C SER A 209 -20.34 -4.66 -14.75
N THR A 210 -20.67 -5.33 -13.63
CA THR A 210 -21.27 -4.67 -12.47
C THR A 210 -20.29 -3.71 -11.80
N VAL A 211 -19.01 -4.08 -11.69
CA VAL A 211 -17.96 -3.20 -11.17
C VAL A 211 -17.72 -1.99 -12.08
N ASP A 212 -17.73 -2.17 -13.41
CA ASP A 212 -17.59 -1.07 -14.36
C ASP A 212 -18.80 -0.12 -14.34
N ALA A 213 -20.01 -0.62 -14.11
CA ALA A 213 -21.24 0.19 -14.11
C ALA A 213 -21.53 0.88 -12.77
N LYS A 214 -21.31 0.19 -11.64
CA LYS A 214 -21.75 0.63 -10.30
C LYS A 214 -20.59 0.79 -9.30
N GLY A 215 -19.36 0.52 -9.72
CA GLY A 215 -18.18 0.58 -8.87
C GLY A 215 -17.92 -0.70 -8.06
N PRO A 216 -16.79 -0.77 -7.35
CA PRO A 216 -16.36 -1.97 -6.61
C PRO A 216 -17.26 -2.30 -5.42
N ASP A 217 -18.06 -1.36 -4.93
CA ASP A 217 -18.97 -1.57 -3.80
C ASP A 217 -20.26 -2.29 -4.16
N ALA A 218 -20.55 -2.43 -5.45
CA ALA A 218 -21.73 -3.14 -5.95
C ALA A 218 -21.57 -4.66 -5.94
N VAL A 219 -20.37 -5.15 -5.61
CA VAL A 219 -20.01 -6.56 -5.58
C VAL A 219 -19.65 -6.96 -4.16
N MET A 220 -20.16 -8.11 -3.73
CA MET A 220 -19.88 -8.64 -2.41
C MET A 220 -18.53 -9.36 -2.39
N GLU A 221 -17.85 -9.31 -1.25
CA GLU A 221 -16.53 -9.94 -1.12
C GLU A 221 -16.58 -11.46 -1.36
N TRP A 222 -17.62 -12.13 -0.87
CA TRP A 222 -17.78 -13.57 -1.06
C TRP A 222 -17.97 -13.96 -2.53
N GLU A 223 -18.61 -13.13 -3.36
CA GLU A 223 -18.78 -13.38 -4.80
C GLU A 223 -17.42 -13.37 -5.52
N VAL A 224 -16.54 -12.45 -5.10
CA VAL A 224 -15.18 -12.33 -5.63
C VAL A 224 -14.33 -13.49 -5.15
N ASP A 225 -14.47 -13.88 -3.89
CA ASP A 225 -13.70 -14.97 -3.28
C ASP A 225 -14.05 -16.31 -3.88
N GLU A 226 -15.34 -16.57 -4.09
CA GLU A 226 -15.82 -17.76 -4.79
C GLU A 226 -15.26 -17.76 -6.22
N LEU A 227 -15.45 -16.68 -6.97
CA LEU A 227 -14.95 -16.61 -8.34
C LEU A 227 -13.43 -16.83 -8.40
N LEU A 228 -12.65 -16.24 -7.50
CA LEU A 228 -11.19 -16.43 -7.42
C LEU A 228 -10.79 -17.87 -7.08
N GLN A 229 -11.56 -18.57 -6.25
CA GLN A 229 -11.33 -20.00 -5.97
C GLN A 229 -11.44 -20.86 -7.24
N TRP A 230 -12.35 -20.49 -8.16
CA TRP A 230 -12.57 -21.19 -9.42
C TRP A 230 -11.66 -20.73 -10.57
N THR A 231 -11.16 -19.49 -10.54
CA THR A 231 -10.51 -18.79 -11.67
C THR A 231 -8.99 -18.64 -11.61
N THR A 232 -8.34 -19.11 -10.56
CA THR A 232 -6.91 -18.82 -10.40
C THR A 232 -6.15 -19.92 -9.68
N ALA A 233 -4.94 -20.21 -10.17
CA ALA A 233 -3.86 -20.83 -9.39
C ALA A 233 -3.14 -19.84 -8.46
N LEU A 234 -3.47 -18.54 -8.56
CA LEU A 234 -2.86 -17.45 -7.80
C LEU A 234 -3.89 -16.86 -6.81
N ASN A 235 -3.70 -17.09 -5.51
CA ASN A 235 -4.51 -16.47 -4.46
C ASN A 235 -4.05 -15.02 -4.24
N PHE A 236 -4.99 -14.07 -4.22
CA PHE A 236 -4.71 -12.64 -3.99
C PHE A 236 -3.95 -12.40 -2.68
N ASP A 237 -4.38 -13.07 -1.61
CA ASP A 237 -3.82 -12.86 -0.28
C ASP A 237 -2.39 -13.41 -0.20
N ASP A 238 -2.18 -14.63 -0.69
CA ASP A 238 -0.85 -15.25 -0.77
C ASP A 238 0.10 -14.40 -1.66
N TYR A 239 -0.40 -13.93 -2.80
CA TYR A 239 0.34 -13.04 -3.68
C TYR A 239 0.75 -11.74 -2.98
N LEU A 240 -0.17 -11.15 -2.22
CA LEU A 240 0.09 -9.90 -1.49
C LEU A 240 1.10 -10.11 -0.36
N GLU A 241 1.06 -11.24 0.34
CA GLU A 241 2.03 -11.60 1.37
C GLU A 241 3.43 -11.80 0.78
N VAL A 242 3.56 -12.65 -0.25
CA VAL A 242 4.84 -12.87 -0.94
C VAL A 242 5.39 -11.57 -1.52
N TRP A 243 4.52 -10.73 -2.11
CA TRP A 243 4.93 -9.40 -2.58
C TRP A 243 5.52 -8.60 -1.42
N LYS A 244 4.80 -8.47 -0.30
CA LYS A 244 5.23 -7.68 0.86
C LYS A 244 6.60 -8.10 1.37
N GLU A 245 6.91 -9.40 1.37
CA GLU A 245 8.16 -9.95 1.90
C GLU A 245 9.34 -9.89 0.93
N SER A 246 9.09 -9.94 -0.38
CA SER A 246 10.14 -10.11 -1.40
C SER A 246 11.35 -9.17 -1.25
N ALA A 247 11.11 -7.90 -0.92
CA ALA A 247 12.14 -6.86 -0.84
C ALA A 247 12.21 -6.19 0.54
N THR A 248 11.97 -6.95 1.62
CA THR A 248 12.09 -6.44 3.00
C THR A 248 13.32 -6.97 3.71
N SER A 249 13.93 -6.14 4.56
CA SER A 249 14.94 -6.56 5.52
C SER A 249 14.32 -7.41 6.63
N ASN A 250 15.16 -7.97 7.51
CA ASN A 250 14.67 -8.54 8.76
C ASN A 250 14.07 -7.45 9.67
N THR A 251 13.28 -7.87 10.65
CA THR A 251 12.79 -6.99 11.71
C THR A 251 13.82 -6.93 12.85
N SER A 252 14.10 -5.73 13.37
CA SER A 252 14.97 -5.53 14.53
C SER A 252 14.30 -5.74 15.90
#